data_AF-A0A3M1R1H2-F1
#
_entry.id   AF-A0A3M1R1H2-F1
#
_cell.length_a   1.000
_cell.length_b   1.000
_cell.length_c   1.000
_cell.angle_alpha   90.00
_cell.angle_beta   90.00
_cell.angle_gamma   90.00
#
_symmetry.space_group_name_H-M   'P 1'
#
loop_
_entity.id
_entity.type
_entity.pdbx_description
1 polymer ?
#
loop_
_entity_poly.entity_id
_entity_poly.type
_entity_poly.pdbx_seq_one_letter_code
_entity_poly.pdbx_strand_id
1 'polypeptide(L)'
;MQDPRITRLAQVLIGHSTRLQGGEKLLIEAIDAPPEIVIALIREARRVGGIPVVTLKSNQILRELYREATQEQMQFIGEYELYRMKRVDAYIGIRGSWNIAELSDVPSVKMQLYQRYWLAPVHLQQRVPHTKWVVLRWPTPSMAQQAEMSTEGFEQ
;
A
#
# COMPACT_ATOMS: atom_id res chain seq x y z
N MET A 1 15.13 16.07 12.22
CA MET A 1 15.90 15.86 10.98
C MET A 1 15.34 14.60 10.31
N GLN A 2 15.00 14.64 9.03
CA GLN A 2 14.44 13.47 8.34
C GLN A 2 15.54 12.42 8.12
N ASP A 3 15.26 11.15 8.43
CA ASP A 3 16.21 10.05 8.20
C ASP A 3 16.60 10.00 6.70
N PRO A 4 17.89 10.11 6.35
CA PRO A 4 18.34 10.14 4.96
C PRO A 4 18.04 8.84 4.20
N ARG A 5 17.89 7.70 4.90
CA ARG A 5 17.53 6.41 4.31
C ARG A 5 16.14 6.46 3.67
N ILE A 6 15.19 7.13 4.32
CA ILE A 6 13.81 7.28 3.83
C ILE A 6 13.79 8.13 2.55
N THR A 7 14.54 9.24 2.54
CA THR A 7 14.65 10.09 1.35
C THR A 7 15.28 9.33 0.19
N ARG A 8 16.34 8.54 0.44
CA ARG A 8 16.99 7.73 -0.58
C ARG A 8 16.06 6.65 -1.12
N LEU A 9 15.31 5.99 -0.25
CA LEU A 9 14.31 5.00 -0.64
C LEU A 9 13.25 5.62 -1.57
N ALA A 10 12.71 6.79 -1.21
CA ALA A 10 11.73 7.48 -2.06
C ALA A 10 12.30 7.79 -3.46
N GLN A 11 13.55 8.25 -3.55
CA GLN A 11 14.23 8.47 -4.85
C GLN A 11 14.32 7.20 -5.68
N VAL A 12 14.64 6.05 -5.08
CA VAL A 12 14.71 4.76 -5.78
C VAL A 12 13.32 4.30 -6.23
N LEU A 13 12.31 4.40 -5.36
CA LEU A 13 10.96 3.97 -5.68
C LEU A 13 10.35 4.82 -6.82
N ILE A 14 10.55 6.13 -6.80
CA ILE A 14 10.04 7.04 -7.84
C ILE A 14 10.89 6.99 -9.11
N GLY A 15 12.20 7.14 -8.99
CA GLY A 15 13.10 7.32 -10.13
C GLY A 15 13.46 6.03 -10.85
N HIS A 16 13.58 4.91 -10.13
CA HIS A 16 13.98 3.63 -10.71
C HIS A 16 12.82 2.64 -10.83
N SER A 17 12.06 2.43 -9.75
CA SER A 17 11.05 1.36 -9.70
C SER A 17 9.82 1.71 -10.54
N THR A 18 9.26 2.91 -10.36
CA THR A 18 8.14 3.37 -11.18
C THR A 18 8.56 4.20 -12.38
N ARG A 19 9.78 4.78 -12.39
CA ARG A 19 10.25 5.72 -13.43
C ARG A 19 9.18 6.77 -13.75
N LEU A 20 8.62 7.36 -12.70
CA LEU A 20 7.53 8.32 -12.80
C LEU A 20 7.97 9.54 -13.62
N GLN A 21 7.12 9.96 -14.56
CA GLN A 21 7.34 11.12 -15.43
C GLN A 21 6.45 12.30 -15.02
N GLY A 22 6.77 13.49 -15.54
CA GLY A 22 5.94 14.67 -15.35
C GLY A 22 4.53 14.48 -15.88
N GLY A 23 3.52 14.92 -15.12
CA GLY A 23 2.10 14.79 -15.45
C GLY A 23 1.46 13.41 -15.17
N GLU A 24 2.27 12.38 -14.90
CA GLU A 24 1.79 11.06 -14.52
C GLU A 24 1.22 11.08 -13.09
N LYS A 25 0.09 10.39 -12.89
CA LYS A 25 -0.58 10.24 -11.60
C LYS A 25 -0.05 9.02 -10.88
N LEU A 26 0.38 9.21 -9.65
CA LEU A 26 0.90 8.16 -8.79
C LEU A 26 -0.05 7.92 -7.62
N LEU A 27 -0.57 6.70 -7.48
CA LEU A 27 -1.24 6.27 -6.25
C LEU A 27 -0.22 5.70 -5.25
N ILE A 28 -0.09 6.35 -4.09
CA ILE A 28 0.67 5.89 -2.93
C ILE A 28 -0.33 5.28 -1.94
N GLU A 29 -0.28 3.96 -1.76
CA GLU A 29 -1.09 3.25 -0.78
C GLU A 29 -0.21 2.71 0.34
N ALA A 30 -0.40 3.24 1.55
CA ALA A 30 0.36 2.83 2.73
C ALA A 30 -0.57 2.16 3.75
N ILE A 31 -0.15 1.00 4.25
CA ILE A 31 -0.84 0.25 5.30
C ILE A 31 0.09 0.14 6.49
N ASP A 32 -0.34 0.57 7.68
CA ASP A 32 0.42 0.49 8.94
C ASP A 32 1.89 0.91 8.78
N ALA A 33 2.12 2.00 8.04
CA ALA A 33 3.45 2.52 7.77
C ALA A 33 3.59 3.94 8.33
N PRO A 34 4.80 4.34 8.75
CA PRO A 34 5.06 5.68 9.24
C PRO A 34 4.73 6.74 8.18
N PRO A 35 4.14 7.89 8.54
CA PRO A 35 3.83 8.95 7.59
C PRO A 35 5.07 9.50 6.88
N GLU A 36 6.26 9.36 7.47
CA GLU A 36 7.54 9.87 6.97
C GLU A 36 7.89 9.34 5.57
N ILE A 37 7.67 8.05 5.30
CA ILE A 37 7.92 7.47 3.96
C ILE A 37 6.89 7.97 2.95
N VAL A 38 5.63 8.13 3.35
CA VAL A 38 4.58 8.68 2.48
C VAL A 38 4.89 10.13 2.11
N ILE A 39 5.30 10.95 3.08
CA ILE A 39 5.71 12.34 2.87
C ILE A 39 6.93 12.41 1.94
N ALA A 40 7.92 11.53 2.11
CA ALA A 40 9.09 11.46 1.24
C ALA A 40 8.70 11.13 -0.21
N LEU A 41 7.82 10.15 -0.41
CA LEU A 41 7.29 9.79 -1.73
C LEU A 41 6.51 10.94 -2.38
N ILE A 42 5.68 11.66 -1.63
CA ILE A 42 4.95 12.85 -2.14
C ILE A 42 5.93 13.91 -2.62
N ARG A 43 6.95 14.22 -1.82
CA ARG A 43 7.97 15.23 -2.16
C ARG A 43 8.74 14.84 -3.41
N GLU A 44 9.16 13.58 -3.50
CA GLU A 44 9.93 13.10 -4.65
C GLU A 44 9.07 13.00 -5.93
N ALA A 45 7.81 12.57 -5.81
CA ALA A 45 6.87 12.57 -6.94
C ALA A 45 6.68 13.98 -7.50
N ARG A 46 6.49 14.99 -6.64
CA ARG A 46 6.40 16.40 -7.05
C ARG A 46 7.69 16.89 -7.71
N ARG A 47 8.86 16.47 -7.20
CA ARG A 47 10.17 16.86 -7.74
C ARG A 47 10.34 16.44 -9.20
N VAL A 48 9.78 15.31 -9.61
CA VAL A 48 9.79 14.83 -11.01
C VAL A 48 8.57 15.31 -11.82
N GLY A 49 7.75 16.20 -11.26
CA GLY A 49 6.54 16.74 -11.91
C GLY A 49 5.34 15.77 -11.92
N GLY A 50 5.41 14.66 -11.19
CA GLY A 50 4.31 13.72 -11.03
C GLY A 50 3.23 14.24 -10.08
N ILE A 51 2.04 13.64 -10.17
CA ILE A 51 0.84 14.03 -9.42
C ILE A 51 0.54 12.95 -8.38
N PRO A 52 0.96 13.11 -7.10
CA PRO A 52 0.72 12.10 -6.08
C PRO A 52 -0.73 12.14 -5.57
N VAL A 53 -1.31 10.95 -5.41
CA VAL A 53 -2.59 10.67 -4.74
C VAL A 53 -2.31 9.66 -3.64
N VAL A 54 -2.90 9.84 -2.45
CA VAL A 54 -2.53 9.07 -1.26
C VAL A 54 -3.74 8.31 -0.72
N THR A 55 -3.49 7.11 -0.22
CA THR A 55 -4.45 6.34 0.58
C THR A 55 -3.72 5.72 1.75
N LEU A 56 -4.20 6.00 2.96
CA LEU A 56 -3.70 5.42 4.19
C LEU A 56 -4.72 4.40 4.68
N LYS A 57 -4.26 3.20 5.03
CA LYS A 57 -5.09 2.14 5.60
C LYS A 57 -4.44 1.65 6.89
N SER A 58 -5.26 1.10 7.76
CA SER A 58 -4.82 0.42 8.97
C SER A 58 -5.33 -1.01 8.95
N ASN A 59 -4.48 -1.99 9.30
CA ASN A 59 -4.97 -3.38 9.34
C ASN A 59 -6.06 -3.56 10.41
N GLN A 60 -6.06 -2.78 11.50
CA GLN A 60 -7.13 -2.82 12.50
C GLN A 60 -8.48 -2.37 11.93
N ILE A 61 -8.47 -1.29 11.14
CA ILE A 61 -9.68 -0.79 10.46
C ILE A 61 -10.12 -1.79 9.38
N LEU A 62 -9.18 -2.32 8.59
CA LEU A 62 -9.48 -3.32 7.57
C LEU A 62 -10.02 -4.62 8.19
N ARG A 63 -9.48 -5.06 9.33
CA ARG A 63 -10.00 -6.20 10.10
C ARG A 63 -11.48 -6.02 10.38
N GLU A 64 -11.85 -4.89 10.99
CA GLU A 64 -13.24 -4.62 11.34
C GLU A 64 -14.14 -4.51 10.10
N LEU A 65 -13.64 -3.87 9.04
CA LEU A 65 -14.33 -3.78 7.76
C LEU A 65 -14.60 -5.16 7.14
N TYR A 66 -13.67 -6.10 7.27
CA TYR A 66 -13.79 -7.44 6.70
C TYR A 66 -14.59 -8.39 7.57
N ARG A 67 -14.55 -8.24 8.89
CA ARG A 67 -15.12 -9.18 9.86
C ARG A 67 -16.59 -9.51 9.60
N GLU A 68 -17.38 -8.51 9.20
CA GLU A 68 -18.80 -8.68 8.91
C GLU A 68 -19.18 -8.38 7.45
N ALA A 69 -18.18 -8.28 6.56
CA ALA A 69 -18.34 -7.83 5.18
C ALA A 69 -19.53 -8.47 4.45
N THR A 70 -20.27 -7.65 3.70
CA THR A 70 -21.29 -8.12 2.77
C THR A 70 -20.77 -8.08 1.34
N GLN A 71 -21.39 -8.85 0.45
CA GLN A 71 -21.05 -8.81 -0.96
C GLN A 71 -21.26 -7.39 -1.53
N GLU A 72 -22.41 -6.78 -1.25
CA GLU A 72 -22.75 -5.43 -1.72
C GLU A 72 -21.69 -4.40 -1.30
N GLN A 73 -21.27 -4.44 -0.03
CA GLN A 73 -20.22 -3.56 0.48
C GLN A 73 -18.89 -3.77 -0.26
N MET A 74 -18.44 -5.01 -0.42
CA MET A 74 -17.16 -5.31 -1.08
C MET A 74 -17.20 -4.98 -2.58
N GLN A 75 -18.34 -5.17 -3.24
CA GLN A 75 -18.55 -4.74 -4.63
C GLN A 75 -18.46 -3.22 -4.75
N PHE A 76 -19.20 -2.49 -3.92
CA PHE A 76 -19.20 -1.02 -3.93
C PHE A 76 -17.79 -0.45 -3.72
N ILE A 77 -17.07 -0.94 -2.70
CA ILE A 77 -15.70 -0.48 -2.44
C ILE A 77 -14.77 -0.86 -3.60
N GLY A 78 -14.90 -2.08 -4.12
CA GLY A 78 -14.13 -2.55 -5.26
C GLY A 78 -14.31 -1.70 -6.51
N GLU A 79 -15.54 -1.30 -6.84
CA GLU A 79 -15.86 -0.42 -7.96
C GLU A 79 -15.22 0.96 -7.79
N TYR A 80 -15.31 1.55 -6.60
CA TYR A 80 -14.71 2.83 -6.27
C TYR A 80 -13.17 2.80 -6.34
N GLU A 81 -12.54 1.76 -5.79
CA GLU A 81 -11.09 1.56 -5.84
C GLU A 81 -10.61 1.23 -7.26
N LEU A 82 -11.41 0.51 -8.05
CA LEU A 82 -11.12 0.25 -9.46
C LEU A 82 -11.19 1.54 -10.29
N TYR A 83 -12.21 2.38 -10.03
CA TYR A 83 -12.40 3.66 -10.72
C TYR A 83 -11.15 4.54 -10.62
N ARG A 84 -10.56 4.64 -9.42
CA ARG A 84 -9.32 5.42 -9.22
C ARG A 84 -8.11 4.71 -9.81
N MET A 85 -8.00 3.38 -9.68
CA MET A 85 -6.85 2.62 -10.17
C MET A 85 -6.73 2.70 -11.70
N LYS A 86 -7.85 2.75 -12.41
CA LYS A 86 -7.91 2.98 -13.87
C LYS A 86 -7.42 4.37 -14.31
N ARG A 87 -7.30 5.34 -13.39
CA ARG A 87 -6.97 6.74 -13.67
C ARG A 87 -5.57 7.14 -13.20
N VAL A 88 -4.81 6.19 -12.68
CA VAL A 88 -3.41 6.43 -12.28
C VAL A 88 -2.47 5.69 -13.22
N ASP A 89 -1.31 6.28 -13.44
CA ASP A 89 -0.28 5.76 -14.34
C ASP A 89 0.71 4.86 -13.58
N ALA A 90 0.91 5.16 -12.30
CA ALA A 90 1.81 4.44 -11.41
C ALA A 90 1.20 4.16 -10.03
N TYR A 91 1.75 3.15 -9.36
CA TYR A 91 1.33 2.70 -8.04
C TYR A 91 2.52 2.34 -7.15
N ILE A 92 2.53 2.83 -5.92
CA ILE A 92 3.47 2.41 -4.87
C ILE A 92 2.67 1.90 -3.67
N GLY A 93 2.87 0.62 -3.35
CA GLY A 93 2.31 0.01 -2.14
C GLY A 93 3.35 -0.08 -1.03
N ILE A 94 3.12 0.57 0.11
CA ILE A 94 3.90 0.36 1.32
C ILE A 94 3.08 -0.53 2.27
N ARG A 95 3.68 -1.63 2.71
CA ARG A 95 3.02 -2.67 3.51
C ARG A 95 3.74 -2.87 4.82
N GLY A 96 3.34 -2.11 5.83
CA GLY A 96 3.67 -2.41 7.22
C GLY A 96 2.61 -3.29 7.86
N SER A 97 2.84 -3.61 9.13
CA SER A 97 1.89 -4.30 9.99
C SER A 97 2.31 -4.06 11.44
N TRP A 98 1.42 -3.55 12.28
CA TRP A 98 1.71 -3.46 13.72
C TRP A 98 1.49 -4.80 14.44
N ASN A 99 0.70 -5.68 13.83
CA ASN A 99 0.42 -7.03 14.30
C ASN A 99 0.22 -7.95 13.09
N ILE A 100 1.10 -8.93 12.92
CA ILE A 100 1.07 -9.81 11.74
C ILE A 100 -0.16 -10.73 11.71
N ALA A 101 -0.78 -10.94 12.87
CA ALA A 101 -1.98 -11.75 13.04
C ALA A 101 -3.27 -10.90 13.06
N GLU A 102 -3.22 -9.63 12.69
CA GLU A 102 -4.36 -8.70 12.84
C GLU A 102 -5.65 -9.20 12.17
N LEU A 103 -5.56 -9.89 11.03
CA LEU A 103 -6.73 -10.42 10.31
C LEU A 103 -7.10 -11.87 10.69
N SER A 104 -6.45 -12.45 11.70
CA SER A 104 -6.54 -13.91 11.99
C SER A 104 -7.93 -14.40 12.39
N ASP A 105 -8.77 -13.53 12.92
CA ASP A 105 -10.14 -13.87 13.35
C ASP A 105 -11.22 -13.43 12.34
N VAL A 106 -10.82 -12.93 11.18
CA VAL A 106 -11.75 -12.64 10.08
C VAL A 106 -12.19 -13.96 9.43
N PRO A 107 -13.50 -14.27 9.37
CA PRO A 107 -13.96 -15.51 8.76
C PRO A 107 -13.53 -15.64 7.30
N SER A 108 -13.11 -16.84 6.89
CA SER A 108 -12.59 -17.11 5.55
C SER A 108 -13.60 -16.73 4.44
N VAL A 109 -14.89 -16.99 4.67
CA VAL A 109 -15.97 -16.62 3.74
C VAL A 109 -16.08 -15.12 3.51
N LYS A 110 -15.74 -14.30 4.52
CA LYS A 110 -15.73 -12.84 4.40
C LYS A 110 -14.50 -12.35 3.66
N MET A 111 -13.34 -12.96 3.93
CA MET A 111 -12.12 -12.70 3.15
C MET A 111 -12.28 -13.06 1.68
N GLN A 112 -13.05 -14.09 1.34
CA GLN A 112 -13.36 -14.43 -0.06
C GLN A 112 -14.15 -13.32 -0.77
N LEU A 113 -15.04 -12.61 -0.07
CA LEU A 113 -15.75 -11.45 -0.65
C LEU A 113 -14.78 -10.33 -0.99
N TYR A 114 -13.89 -9.98 -0.06
CA TYR A 114 -12.82 -9.01 -0.31
C TYR A 114 -11.95 -9.44 -1.50
N GLN A 115 -11.50 -10.70 -1.52
CA GLN A 115 -10.65 -11.22 -2.60
C GLN A 115 -11.34 -11.12 -3.96
N ARG A 116 -12.60 -11.54 -4.05
CA ARG A 116 -13.35 -11.62 -5.31
C ARG A 116 -13.79 -10.26 -5.84
N TYR A 117 -14.32 -9.40 -4.97
CA TYR A 117 -15.01 -8.18 -5.39
C TYR A 117 -14.15 -6.92 -5.28
N TRP A 118 -13.08 -6.94 -4.49
CA TRP A 118 -12.18 -5.79 -4.33
C TRP A 118 -10.76 -6.11 -4.80
N LEU A 119 -10.06 -7.06 -4.17
CA LEU A 119 -8.63 -7.29 -4.44
C LEU A 119 -8.36 -7.76 -5.88
N ALA A 120 -9.10 -8.76 -6.37
CA ALA A 120 -8.90 -9.30 -7.71
C ALA A 120 -9.14 -8.25 -8.82
N PRO A 121 -10.30 -7.56 -8.89
CA PRO A 121 -10.53 -6.58 -9.95
C PRO A 121 -9.56 -5.39 -9.87
N VAL A 122 -9.28 -4.89 -8.67
CA VAL A 122 -8.44 -3.69 -8.51
C VAL A 122 -6.96 -4.00 -8.70
N HIS A 123 -6.43 -4.99 -7.98
CA HIS A 123 -4.99 -5.20 -7.93
C HIS A 123 -4.49 -6.22 -8.95
N LEU A 124 -5.22 -7.32 -9.18
CA LEU A 124 -4.77 -8.40 -10.06
C LEU A 124 -5.10 -8.12 -11.52
N GLN A 125 -6.32 -7.66 -11.79
CA GLN A 125 -6.83 -7.46 -13.16
C GLN A 125 -6.52 -6.07 -13.70
N GLN A 126 -6.52 -5.03 -12.85
CA GLN A 126 -6.24 -3.66 -13.29
C GLN A 126 -4.79 -3.23 -13.01
N ARG A 127 -4.40 -3.12 -11.73
CA ARG A 127 -3.11 -2.51 -11.35
C ARG A 127 -1.91 -3.23 -11.96
N VAL A 128 -1.77 -4.54 -11.73
CA VAL A 128 -0.60 -5.30 -12.19
C VAL A 128 -0.34 -5.19 -13.69
N PRO A 129 -1.34 -5.40 -14.57
CA PRO A 129 -1.12 -5.34 -16.02
C PRO A 129 -1.08 -3.93 -16.61
N HIS A 130 -1.65 -2.90 -15.95
CA HIS A 130 -1.87 -1.60 -16.59
C HIS A 130 -1.18 -0.41 -15.91
N THR A 131 -0.45 -0.59 -14.82
CA THR A 131 0.29 0.51 -14.17
C THR A 131 1.76 0.17 -13.97
N LYS A 132 2.60 1.20 -13.87
CA LYS A 132 3.98 1.04 -13.36
C LYS A 132 3.88 0.82 -11.86
N TRP A 133 4.35 -0.29 -11.32
CA TRP A 133 4.11 -0.58 -9.91
C TRP A 133 5.29 -1.16 -9.15
N VAL A 134 5.33 -0.85 -7.86
CA VAL A 134 6.20 -1.50 -6.88
C VAL A 134 5.46 -1.65 -5.56
N VAL A 135 5.71 -2.76 -4.86
CA VAL A 135 5.20 -3.00 -3.50
C VAL A 135 6.39 -3.30 -2.60
N LEU A 136 6.50 -2.57 -1.50
CA LEU A 136 7.54 -2.71 -0.50
C LEU A 136 6.90 -3.14 0.82
N ARG A 137 7.53 -4.10 1.52
CA ARG A 137 7.23 -4.37 2.93
C ARG A 137 8.01 -3.38 3.79
N TRP A 138 7.31 -2.64 4.65
CA TRP A 138 7.93 -1.73 5.59
C TRP A 138 8.33 -2.50 6.85
N PRO A 139 9.58 -2.42 7.30
CA PRO A 139 10.01 -3.13 8.50
C PRO A 139 9.27 -2.58 9.72
N THR A 140 8.71 -3.47 10.53
CA THR A 140 8.03 -3.14 11.78
C THR A 140 8.49 -4.08 12.89
N PRO A 141 8.34 -3.69 14.17
CA PRO A 141 8.65 -4.57 15.29
C PRO A 141 7.93 -5.92 15.23
N SER A 142 6.71 -5.98 14.69
CA SER A 142 5.97 -7.24 14.56
C SER A 142 6.59 -8.19 13.53
N MET A 143 7.17 -7.65 12.46
CA MET A 143 7.91 -8.45 11.47
C MET A 143 9.24 -8.92 12.05
N ALA A 144 9.94 -8.06 12.81
CA ALA A 144 11.15 -8.45 13.53
C ALA A 144 10.86 -9.59 14.51
N GLN A 145 9.77 -9.48 15.27
CA GLN A 145 9.31 -10.55 16.17
C GLN A 145 9.00 -11.84 15.43
N GLN A 146 8.29 -11.78 14.28
CA GLN A 146 8.02 -12.96 13.45
C GLN A 146 9.32 -13.60 12.92
N ALA A 147 10.36 -12.80 12.69
CA ALA A 147 11.67 -13.25 12.26
C ALA A 147 12.59 -13.67 13.43
N GLU A 148 12.12 -13.65 14.68
CA GLU A 148 12.91 -13.93 15.89
C GLU A 148 14.12 -12.99 16.07
N MET A 149 13.98 -11.74 15.63
CA MET A 149 15.03 -10.71 15.67
C MET A 149 14.63 -9.52 16.57
N SER A 150 15.62 -8.78 17.06
CA SER A 150 15.37 -7.43 17.60
C SER A 150 14.98 -6.46 16.49
N THR A 151 14.19 -5.43 16.80
CA THR A 151 13.76 -4.43 15.80
C THR A 151 14.94 -3.78 15.09
N GLU A 152 15.94 -3.31 15.84
CA GLU A 152 17.12 -2.69 15.25
C GLU A 152 17.91 -3.67 14.38
N GLY A 153 18.03 -4.93 14.78
CA GLY A 153 18.71 -5.96 13.99
C GLY A 153 17.98 -6.30 12.69
N PHE A 154 16.66 -6.13 12.65
CA PHE A 154 15.82 -6.38 11.46
C PHE A 154 15.80 -5.20 10.47
N GLU A 155 16.11 -3.98 10.94
CA GLU A 155 16.12 -2.75 10.13
C GLU A 155 17.45 -2.50 9.39
N GLN A 156 18.48 -3.32 9.65
CA GLN A 156 19.79 -3.28 9.00
C GLN A 156 19.76 -4.01 7.65
#